data_AF-A0A7W8J9U1-F1
#
_entry.id   AF-A0A7W8J9U1-F1
#
_cell.length_a   1.000
_cell.length_b   1.000
_cell.length_c   1.000
_cell.angle_alpha   90.00
_cell.angle_beta   90.00
_cell.angle_gamma   90.00
#
_symmetry.space_group_name_H-M   'P 1'
#
loop_
_entity.id
_entity.type
_entity.pdbx_description
1 polymer ?
#
loop_
_entity_poly.entity_id
_entity_poly.type
_entity_poly.pdbx_seq_one_letter_code
_entity_poly.pdbx_strand_id
1 'polypeptide(L)' 'MAEIDKINQLPDADELPSANEDSAEYKAGFQAGKEGKPSDGKTVDWHRGWADAQE' A
#
# COMPACT_ATOMS: atom_id res chain seq x y z
N MET A 1 27.37 31.26 -16.31
CA MET A 1 26.58 31.20 -15.06
C MET A 1 25.13 31.42 -15.43
N ALA A 2 24.33 30.34 -15.38
CA ALA A 2 22.87 30.28 -15.33
C ALA A 2 22.54 28.78 -15.23
N GLU A 3 22.47 28.25 -14.00
CA GLU A 3 21.24 27.71 -13.40
C GLU A 3 20.84 26.37 -14.07
N ILE A 4 21.46 25.25 -13.71
CA ILE A 4 21.17 24.40 -12.53
C ILE A 4 19.69 23.99 -12.48
N ASP A 5 19.47 22.72 -12.84
CA ASP A 5 18.59 21.78 -12.14
C ASP A 5 17.06 22.00 -12.21
N LYS A 6 16.46 21.47 -13.28
CA LYS A 6 15.01 21.20 -13.35
C LYS A 6 14.73 19.77 -13.80
N ILE A 7 15.54 18.81 -13.35
CA ILE A 7 15.37 17.39 -13.73
C ILE A 7 14.76 16.55 -12.60
N ASN A 8 14.68 17.03 -11.36
CA ASN A 8 14.13 16.25 -10.24
C ASN A 8 12.88 16.87 -9.62
N GLN A 9 11.79 16.89 -10.38
CA GLN A 9 10.44 16.95 -9.80
C GLN A 9 9.63 15.79 -10.37
N LEU A 10 10.12 14.57 -10.17
CA LEU A 10 9.22 13.44 -10.04
C LEU A 10 8.37 13.79 -8.81
N PRO A 11 7.03 13.89 -8.91
CA PRO A 11 6.22 13.98 -7.71
C PRO A 11 6.59 12.76 -6.88
N ASP A 12 7.08 13.00 -5.66
CA ASP A 12 7.32 11.98 -4.66
C ASP A 12 6.19 10.97 -4.76
N ALA A 13 6.59 9.71 -4.96
CA ALA A 13 5.70 8.60 -5.20
C ALA A 13 4.53 8.73 -4.23
N ASP A 14 3.36 9.00 -4.84
CA ASP A 14 2.04 8.58 -4.42
C ASP A 14 2.09 8.14 -2.96
N GLU A 15 1.95 9.12 -2.05
CA GLU A 15 1.83 8.87 -0.62
C GLU A 15 0.63 7.93 -0.49
N LEU A 16 0.91 6.63 -0.54
CA LEU A 16 -0.11 5.60 -0.48
C LEU A 16 -0.91 5.95 0.76
N PRO A 17 -2.23 6.16 0.65
CA PRO A 17 -3.03 6.63 1.77
C PRO A 17 -2.64 5.76 2.95
N SER A 18 -2.14 6.40 4.02
CA SER A 18 -1.67 5.70 5.22
C SER A 18 -2.72 4.66 5.54
N ALA A 19 -2.38 3.38 5.29
CA ALA A 19 -3.36 2.32 5.40
C ALA A 19 -3.85 2.39 6.84
N ASN A 20 -5.16 2.58 7.01
CA ASN A 20 -5.68 2.63 8.36
C ASN A 20 -5.58 1.19 8.86
N GLU A 21 -4.60 0.89 9.71
CA GLU A 21 -4.43 -0.44 10.30
C GLU A 21 -5.70 -0.89 11.06
N ASP A 22 -6.55 0.07 11.45
CA ASP A 22 -7.87 -0.18 12.04
C ASP A 22 -9.01 -0.40 11.04
N SER A 23 -8.77 -0.23 9.73
CA SER A 23 -9.76 -0.47 8.67
C SER A 23 -10.22 -1.92 8.69
N ALA A 24 -11.54 -2.12 8.53
CA ALA A 24 -12.12 -3.45 8.37
C ALA A 24 -11.48 -4.19 7.18
N GLU A 25 -11.16 -3.48 6.10
CA GLU A 25 -10.41 -4.03 4.96
C GLU A 25 -9.01 -4.53 5.32
N TYR A 26 -8.23 -3.81 6.13
CA TYR A 26 -6.90 -4.27 6.58
C TYR A 26 -7.01 -5.57 7.37
N LYS A 27 -7.91 -5.62 8.37
CA LYS A 27 -8.14 -6.82 9.18
C LYS A 27 -8.63 -8.00 8.34
N ALA A 28 -9.51 -7.75 7.37
CA ALA A 28 -9.98 -8.76 6.43
C ALA A 28 -8.86 -9.26 5.50
N GLY A 29 -7.98 -8.36 5.07
CA GLY A 29 -6.77 -8.67 4.31
C GLY A 29 -5.82 -9.56 5.09
N PHE A 30 -5.51 -9.17 6.33
CA PHE A 30 -4.65 -9.91 7.23
C PHE A 30 -5.16 -11.33 7.47
N GLN A 31 -6.44 -11.49 7.78
CA GLN A 31 -7.01 -12.83 7.96
C GLN A 31 -6.97 -13.66 6.65
N ALA A 32 -7.29 -13.05 5.51
CA ALA A 32 -7.20 -13.71 4.21
C ALA A 32 -5.77 -14.10 3.84
N GLY A 33 -4.78 -13.29 4.23
CA GLY A 33 -3.35 -13.56 4.12
C GLY A 33 -2.98 -14.81 4.89
N LYS A 34 -3.38 -14.92 6.16
CA LYS A 34 -3.15 -16.14 6.96
C LYS A 34 -3.79 -17.39 6.38
N GLU A 35 -4.92 -17.24 5.68
CA GLU A 35 -5.61 -18.34 4.98
C GLU A 35 -5.05 -18.63 3.58
N GLY A 36 -4.16 -17.78 3.04
CA GLY A 36 -3.65 -17.90 1.66
C GLY A 36 -4.70 -17.63 0.58
N LYS A 37 -5.74 -16.84 0.88
CA LYS A 37 -6.81 -16.53 -0.07
C LYS A 37 -6.33 -15.52 -1.12
N PRO A 38 -6.77 -15.65 -2.39
CA PRO A 38 -6.43 -14.71 -3.44
C PRO A 38 -7.03 -13.33 -3.18
N SER A 39 -6.38 -12.33 -3.76
CA SER A 39 -6.54 -10.93 -3.42
C SER A 39 -7.16 -10.06 -4.51
N ASP A 40 -7.71 -10.68 -5.55
CA ASP A 40 -8.23 -10.00 -6.73
C ASP A 40 -9.36 -9.00 -6.40
N GLY A 41 -9.18 -7.76 -6.86
CA GLY A 41 -10.16 -6.68 -6.73
C GLY A 41 -10.34 -6.12 -5.32
N LYS A 42 -9.39 -6.36 -4.41
CA LYS A 42 -9.40 -5.80 -3.05
C LYS A 42 -8.71 -4.44 -2.98
N THR A 43 -9.02 -3.69 -1.93
CA THR A 43 -8.44 -2.37 -1.68
C THR A 43 -6.98 -2.46 -1.26
N VAL A 44 -6.27 -1.33 -1.36
CA VAL A 44 -4.86 -1.23 -0.94
C VAL A 44 -4.70 -1.61 0.54
N ASP A 45 -5.62 -1.20 1.43
CA ASP A 45 -5.61 -1.61 2.84
C ASP A 45 -5.71 -3.12 3.02
N TRP A 46 -6.57 -3.80 2.25
CA TRP A 46 -6.71 -5.26 2.28
C TRP A 46 -5.43 -5.94 1.77
N HIS A 47 -4.83 -5.44 0.68
CA HIS A 47 -3.57 -6.00 0.17
C HIS A 47 -2.44 -5.86 1.17
N ARG A 48 -2.39 -4.73 1.87
CA ARG A 48 -1.38 -4.48 2.91
C ARG A 48 -1.53 -5.44 4.08
N GLY A 49 -2.75 -5.61 4.61
CA GLY A 49 -2.99 -6.60 5.66
C GLY A 49 -2.65 -8.02 5.20
N TRP A 50 -3.01 -8.39 3.96
CA TRP A 50 -2.69 -9.70 3.39
C TRP A 50 -1.19 -9.95 3.30
N ALA A 51 -0.41 -8.94 2.89
CA ALA A 51 1.05 -9.02 2.83
C ALA A 51 1.68 -9.09 4.23
N ASP A 52 1.19 -8.29 5.18
CA ASP A 52 1.64 -8.29 6.58
C ASP A 52 1.41 -9.65 7.27
N ALA A 53 0.31 -10.32 6.94
CA ALA A 53 0.03 -11.68 7.43
C ALA A 53 0.94 -12.78 6.84
N GLN A 54 1.67 -12.48 5.77
CA GLN A 54 2.61 -13.39 5.10
C GLN A 54 4.07 -13.13 5.50
N GLU A 55 4.35 -12.04 6.23
CA GLU A 55 5.66 -11.74 6.85
C GLU A 55 5.92 -12.64 8.08
#